data_AF-A0A7S3WJ07-F1
#
_entry.id   AF-A0A7S3WJ07-F1
#
_cell.length_a   1.000
_cell.length_b   1.000
_cell.length_c   1.000
_cell.angle_alpha   90.00
_cell.angle_beta   90.00
_cell.angle_gamma   90.00
#
_symmetry.space_group_name_H-M   'P 1'
#
loop_
_entity.id
_entity.type
_entity.pdbx_description
1 polymer ?
#
loop_
_entity_poly.entity_id
_entity_poly.type
_entity_poly.pdbx_seq_one_letter_code
_entity_poly.pdbx_strand_id
1 'polypeptide(L)'
;PQQRLLLERGYEALHCASLRRASLAASALGVFVGIGANDWQTVLAHSPAGRSVYAATGGSLSIASGRLSFVLGMQGPCVSYDTACSSALVAHHGALRALQQDEADGALVAGVSVMLLPRVAASFALAGMTSATGRCRTFDAGADGMVRSEAFSCAVLASGPQRFAVQGSSVRQDGKSASLTAPNGRAQQVLLKAALADAGLLAPALSCLEAHGTGTPLGDPIEVGAVAAALLSDRGQEEPLLISSMKANLGHAEPAAGAVGLLKLAATLGVATAPPNAQLRVLNPHVNAALSGLPASLSVQPCSVCSLDPTAPAVAGGVSSFGYSGTIAHVALRYPTSQRPLQVDVPPLGYSRKSYNWLPPPPAVGAASRLALGPFDAKALSLPNGRAGSLHFLE
;
A
#
# COMPACT_ATOMS: atom_id res chain seq x y z
N PRO A 1 -6.13 8.90 -12.20
CA PRO A 1 -7.06 8.75 -11.05
C PRO A 1 -6.33 8.67 -9.71
N GLN A 2 -5.31 7.81 -9.61
CA GLN A 2 -4.44 7.68 -8.43
C GLN A 2 -3.92 9.03 -7.89
N GLN A 3 -3.31 9.88 -8.75
CA GLN A 3 -2.83 11.21 -8.35
C GLN A 3 -3.94 12.13 -7.78
N ARG A 4 -5.17 12.03 -8.30
CA ARG A 4 -6.31 12.82 -7.80
C ARG A 4 -6.75 12.35 -6.41
N LEU A 5 -6.88 11.04 -6.23
CA LEU A 5 -7.21 10.46 -4.93
C LEU A 5 -6.13 10.79 -3.89
N LEU A 6 -4.86 10.74 -4.27
CA LEU A 6 -3.75 11.15 -3.41
C LEU A 6 -3.90 12.60 -2.94
N LEU A 7 -4.22 13.54 -3.83
CA LEU A 7 -4.43 14.94 -3.45
C LEU A 7 -5.61 15.13 -2.47
N GLU A 8 -6.77 14.54 -2.75
CA GLU A 8 -7.95 14.61 -1.86
C GLU A 8 -7.65 13.94 -0.52
N ARG A 9 -7.40 12.64 -0.57
CA ARG A 9 -7.36 11.81 0.64
C ARG A 9 -6.04 11.94 1.41
N GLY A 10 -4.96 12.32 0.74
CA GLY A 10 -3.70 12.68 1.39
C GLY A 10 -3.84 13.97 2.20
N TYR A 11 -4.52 14.99 1.66
CA TYR A 11 -4.80 16.20 2.42
C TYR A 11 -5.82 15.95 3.55
N GLU A 12 -6.83 15.09 3.36
CA GLU A 12 -7.70 14.65 4.45
C GLU A 12 -6.92 14.00 5.59
N ALA A 13 -5.96 13.13 5.30
CA ALA A 13 -5.14 12.49 6.32
C ALA A 13 -4.32 13.52 7.12
N LEU A 14 -3.70 14.47 6.43
CA LEU A 14 -2.98 15.58 7.08
C LEU A 14 -3.93 16.44 7.93
N HIS A 15 -5.12 16.74 7.41
CA HIS A 15 -6.12 17.52 8.12
C HIS A 15 -6.63 16.81 9.39
N CYS A 16 -6.86 15.49 9.32
CA CYS A 16 -7.19 14.65 10.46
C CYS A 16 -6.07 14.62 11.51
N ALA A 17 -4.81 14.77 11.09
CA ALA A 17 -3.66 14.94 11.96
C ALA A 17 -3.48 16.39 12.47
N SER A 18 -4.51 17.24 12.30
CA SER A 18 -4.49 18.67 12.66
C SER A 18 -3.46 19.52 11.90
N LEU A 19 -2.92 19.02 10.79
CA LEU A 19 -2.02 19.77 9.91
C LEU A 19 -2.83 20.54 8.87
N ARG A 20 -2.73 21.87 8.91
CA ARG A 20 -3.46 22.77 8.01
C ARG A 20 -2.54 23.25 6.90
N ARG A 21 -3.08 23.69 5.75
CA ARG A 21 -2.26 24.17 4.61
C ARG A 21 -1.18 25.19 5.01
N ALA A 22 -1.53 26.13 5.89
CA ALA A 22 -0.60 27.15 6.36
C ALA A 22 0.61 26.56 7.10
N SER A 23 0.45 25.44 7.83
CA SER A 23 1.55 24.77 8.53
C SER A 23 2.33 23.80 7.66
N LEU A 24 1.82 23.44 6.48
CA LEU A 24 2.49 22.53 5.54
C LEU A 24 3.47 23.25 4.62
N ALA A 25 3.16 24.51 4.28
CA ALA A 25 4.00 25.32 3.41
C ALA A 25 5.40 25.54 4.02
N ALA A 26 6.43 25.23 3.25
CA ALA A 26 7.84 25.24 3.64
C ALA A 26 8.21 24.30 4.80
N SER A 27 7.34 23.36 5.18
CA SER A 27 7.66 22.34 6.19
C SER A 27 8.57 21.25 5.64
N ALA A 28 9.37 20.63 6.51
CA ALA A 28 10.15 19.43 6.19
C ALA A 28 9.31 18.13 6.20
N LEU A 29 7.98 18.23 6.05
CA LEU A 29 7.11 17.06 6.02
C LEU A 29 7.36 16.25 4.75
N GLY A 30 7.67 14.96 4.90
CA GLY A 30 7.94 14.05 3.79
C GLY A 30 6.67 13.42 3.19
N VAL A 31 6.78 12.94 1.95
CA VAL A 31 5.71 12.25 1.20
C VAL A 31 6.23 10.94 0.64
N PHE A 32 5.67 9.82 1.11
CA PHE A 32 6.10 8.47 0.75
C PHE A 32 4.90 7.69 0.21
N VAL A 33 4.90 7.38 -1.09
CA VAL A 33 3.73 6.82 -1.76
C VAL A 33 4.05 5.44 -2.34
N GLY A 34 3.43 4.39 -1.81
CA GLY A 34 3.35 3.09 -2.46
C GLY A 34 2.35 3.13 -3.61
N ILE A 35 2.84 3.02 -4.84
CA ILE A 35 2.02 3.13 -6.05
C ILE A 35 2.59 2.25 -7.17
N GLY A 36 1.72 1.76 -8.03
CA GLY A 36 2.09 0.97 -9.20
C GLY A 36 1.02 1.06 -10.27
N ALA A 37 1.05 0.11 -11.21
CA ALA A 37 0.05 -0.09 -12.27
C ALA A 37 -0.28 1.20 -13.05
N ASN A 38 0.49 1.44 -14.13
CA ASN A 38 0.35 2.66 -14.94
C ASN A 38 -0.70 2.55 -16.06
N ASP A 39 -1.90 2.04 -15.74
CA ASP A 39 -3.00 1.95 -16.72
C ASP A 39 -3.30 3.30 -17.35
N TRP A 40 -3.21 4.38 -16.55
CA TRP A 40 -3.49 5.73 -17.01
C TRP A 40 -2.53 6.20 -18.12
N GLN A 41 -1.25 5.82 -18.08
CA GLN A 41 -0.32 6.12 -19.17
C GLN A 41 -0.74 5.42 -20.47
N THR A 42 -1.26 4.19 -20.38
CA THR A 42 -1.82 3.48 -21.54
C THR A 42 -3.06 4.18 -22.07
N VAL A 43 -3.98 4.60 -21.19
CA VAL A 43 -5.17 5.39 -21.58
C VAL A 43 -4.76 6.68 -22.28
N LEU A 44 -3.78 7.41 -21.72
CA LEU A 44 -3.29 8.67 -22.29
C LEU A 44 -2.70 8.46 -23.69
N ALA A 45 -1.87 7.43 -23.87
CA ALA A 45 -1.24 7.13 -25.16
C ALA A 45 -2.24 6.88 -26.30
N HIS A 46 -3.44 6.38 -25.97
CA HIS A 46 -4.51 6.11 -26.94
C HIS A 46 -5.59 7.22 -26.98
N SER A 47 -5.34 8.35 -26.34
CA SER A 47 -6.27 9.49 -26.29
C SER A 47 -5.68 10.72 -26.97
N PRO A 48 -6.50 11.65 -27.51
CA PRO A 48 -6.02 12.94 -27.98
C PRO A 48 -5.25 13.73 -26.90
N ALA A 49 -5.62 13.53 -25.63
CA ALA A 49 -4.96 14.14 -24.48
C ALA A 49 -3.51 13.64 -24.28
N GLY A 50 -3.09 12.53 -24.89
CA GLY A 50 -1.71 12.06 -24.86
C GLY A 50 -0.70 13.04 -25.48
N ARG A 51 -1.17 13.99 -26.29
CA ARG A 51 -0.35 15.07 -26.87
C ARG A 51 -0.33 16.35 -26.02
N SER A 52 -1.00 16.35 -24.88
CA SER A 52 -1.03 17.47 -23.94
C SER A 52 0.30 17.63 -23.23
N VAL A 53 0.69 18.89 -22.94
CA VAL A 53 1.79 19.19 -22.00
C VAL A 53 1.56 18.57 -20.62
N TYR A 54 0.30 18.30 -20.27
CA TYR A 54 -0.08 17.64 -19.02
C TYR A 54 -0.03 16.10 -19.09
N ALA A 55 0.16 15.49 -20.27
CA ALA A 55 0.21 14.04 -20.40
C ALA A 55 1.41 13.45 -19.64
N ALA A 56 2.58 14.09 -19.77
CA ALA A 56 3.81 13.68 -19.10
C ALA A 56 3.66 13.68 -17.58
N THR A 57 3.04 14.72 -17.02
CA THR A 57 2.88 14.86 -15.57
C THR A 57 1.66 14.12 -15.02
N GLY A 58 0.63 13.88 -15.84
CA GLY A 58 -0.58 13.18 -15.45
C GLY A 58 -0.43 11.66 -15.32
N GLY A 59 0.54 11.07 -16.03
CA GLY A 59 0.79 9.61 -16.04
C GLY A 59 2.01 9.13 -15.24
N SER A 60 2.90 10.02 -14.79
CA SER A 60 4.10 9.61 -14.08
C SER A 60 3.83 9.23 -12.62
N LEU A 61 4.43 8.14 -12.15
CA LEU A 61 4.37 7.72 -10.74
C LEU A 61 5.17 8.66 -9.82
N SER A 62 6.31 9.20 -10.26
CA SER A 62 7.11 10.14 -9.46
C SER A 62 6.36 11.46 -9.22
N ILE A 63 5.53 11.87 -10.17
CA ILE A 63 4.67 13.05 -10.01
C ILE A 63 3.54 12.79 -9.01
N ALA A 64 3.19 11.56 -8.69
CA ALA A 64 2.12 11.28 -7.72
C ALA A 64 2.46 11.79 -6.31
N SER A 65 3.67 11.51 -5.81
CA SER A 65 4.20 12.08 -4.57
C SER A 65 4.58 13.55 -4.77
N GLY A 66 5.29 13.88 -5.85
CA GLY A 66 5.74 15.24 -6.13
C GLY A 66 4.60 16.27 -6.21
N ARG A 67 3.43 15.87 -6.72
CA ARG A 67 2.26 16.77 -6.82
C ARG A 67 1.66 17.09 -5.45
N LEU A 68 1.69 16.15 -4.50
CA LEU A 68 1.30 16.43 -3.11
C LEU A 68 2.22 17.48 -2.48
N SER A 69 3.54 17.27 -2.58
CA SER A 69 4.53 18.22 -2.07
C SER A 69 4.42 19.58 -2.74
N PHE A 70 4.27 19.61 -4.07
CA PHE A 70 4.11 20.85 -4.83
C PHE A 70 2.86 21.63 -4.43
N VAL A 71 1.69 20.98 -4.37
CA VAL A 71 0.41 21.67 -4.08
C VAL A 71 0.35 22.16 -2.62
N LEU A 72 0.94 21.42 -1.69
CA LEU A 72 0.90 21.74 -0.25
C LEU A 72 2.15 22.51 0.23
N GLY A 73 3.13 22.73 -0.64
CA GLY A 73 4.36 23.47 -0.35
C GLY A 73 5.36 22.74 0.56
N MET A 74 5.30 21.41 0.64
CA MET A 74 6.16 20.60 1.52
C MET A 74 7.54 20.37 0.89
N GLN A 75 8.59 20.35 1.71
CA GLN A 75 10.00 20.30 1.28
C GLN A 75 10.78 19.10 1.84
N GLY A 76 10.13 18.20 2.58
CA GLY A 76 10.76 16.97 3.05
C GLY A 76 10.98 15.94 1.93
N PRO A 77 11.52 14.75 2.27
CA PRO A 77 11.74 13.66 1.31
C PRO A 77 10.47 13.31 0.55
N CYS A 78 10.56 13.14 -0.77
CA CYS A 78 9.40 12.94 -1.62
C CYS A 78 9.63 11.78 -2.59
N VAL A 79 9.03 10.62 -2.34
CA VAL A 79 9.36 9.38 -3.03
C VAL A 79 8.10 8.56 -3.36
N SER A 80 8.06 8.03 -4.58
CA SER A 80 7.10 7.02 -5.02
C SER A 80 7.78 5.65 -5.11
N TYR A 81 7.24 4.64 -4.41
CA TYR A 81 7.78 3.29 -4.34
C TYR A 81 6.95 2.33 -5.18
N ASP A 82 7.61 1.60 -6.07
CA ASP A 82 7.05 0.43 -6.76
C ASP A 82 7.91 -0.81 -6.46
N THR A 83 7.50 -1.54 -5.43
CA THR A 83 8.01 -2.87 -5.07
C THR A 83 6.89 -3.91 -5.17
N ALA A 84 5.98 -3.71 -6.13
CA ALA A 84 4.76 -4.51 -6.29
C ALA A 84 3.89 -4.53 -5.02
N CYS A 85 3.52 -5.71 -4.53
CA CYS A 85 2.56 -5.86 -3.43
C CYS A 85 3.06 -5.28 -2.08
N SER A 86 4.38 -5.09 -1.93
CA SER A 86 4.99 -4.55 -0.71
C SER A 86 5.14 -3.02 -0.71
N SER A 87 4.83 -2.34 -1.82
CA SER A 87 5.11 -0.91 -2.02
C SER A 87 4.69 -0.02 -0.85
N ALA A 88 3.47 -0.17 -0.34
CA ALA A 88 3.01 0.63 0.80
C ALA A 88 3.81 0.39 2.08
N LEU A 89 4.19 -0.85 2.41
CA LEU A 89 5.00 -1.11 3.61
C LEU A 89 6.45 -0.62 3.43
N VAL A 90 6.99 -0.70 2.21
CA VAL A 90 8.31 -0.12 1.89
C VAL A 90 8.27 1.41 2.02
N ALA A 91 7.18 2.06 1.58
CA ALA A 91 6.97 3.49 1.80
C ALA A 91 6.89 3.84 3.29
N HIS A 92 6.19 3.04 4.11
CA HIS A 92 6.17 3.19 5.57
C HIS A 92 7.56 3.02 6.20
N HIS A 93 8.34 2.04 5.73
CA HIS A 93 9.72 1.86 6.19
C HIS A 93 10.58 3.08 5.86
N GLY A 94 10.54 3.57 4.63
CA GLY A 94 11.27 4.77 4.20
C GLY A 94 10.90 6.01 5.02
N ALA A 95 9.61 6.21 5.26
CA ALA A 95 9.13 7.30 6.11
C ALA A 95 9.63 7.19 7.56
N LEU A 96 9.56 6.00 8.15
CA LEU A 96 10.08 5.75 9.50
C LEU A 96 11.58 6.03 9.59
N ARG A 97 12.36 5.61 8.59
CA ARG A 97 13.81 5.90 8.57
C ARG A 97 14.08 7.40 8.45
N ALA A 98 13.38 8.11 7.57
CA ALA A 98 13.52 9.56 7.43
C ALA A 98 13.22 10.31 8.75
N LEU A 99 12.18 9.90 9.48
CA LEU A 99 11.87 10.43 10.81
C LEU A 99 12.96 10.13 11.85
N GLN A 100 13.50 8.91 11.86
CA GLN A 100 14.55 8.51 12.80
C GLN A 100 15.92 9.15 12.51
N GLN A 101 16.14 9.59 11.28
CA GLN A 101 17.36 10.26 10.83
C GLN A 101 17.22 11.78 10.80
N ASP A 102 16.10 12.33 11.32
CA ASP A 102 15.76 13.74 11.30
C ASP A 102 15.78 14.37 9.88
N GLU A 103 15.55 13.57 8.84
CA GLU A 103 15.37 14.03 7.46
C GLU A 103 13.95 14.58 7.23
N ALA A 104 13.01 14.28 8.12
CA ALA A 104 11.63 14.75 8.08
C ALA A 104 11.03 14.91 9.49
N ASP A 105 10.37 16.04 9.75
CA ASP A 105 9.68 16.30 11.04
C ASP A 105 8.33 15.55 11.16
N GLY A 106 7.86 15.00 10.05
CA GLY A 106 6.60 14.31 9.86
C GLY A 106 6.57 13.67 8.49
N ALA A 107 5.69 12.71 8.25
CA ALA A 107 5.55 12.10 6.94
C ALA A 107 4.10 11.73 6.62
N LEU A 108 3.64 12.11 5.43
CA LEU A 108 2.47 11.53 4.81
C LEU A 108 2.88 10.24 4.10
N VAL A 109 2.31 9.12 4.52
CA VAL A 109 2.50 7.82 3.88
C VAL A 109 1.20 7.37 3.26
N ALA A 110 1.25 6.96 2.00
CA ALA A 110 0.07 6.54 1.25
C ALA A 110 0.31 5.23 0.50
N GLY A 111 -0.74 4.42 0.37
CA GLY A 111 -0.80 3.31 -0.57
C GLY A 111 -2.02 3.48 -1.48
N VAL A 112 -1.84 3.39 -2.79
CA VAL A 112 -2.94 3.53 -3.76
C VAL A 112 -2.88 2.48 -4.86
N SER A 113 -4.02 1.85 -5.14
CA SER A 113 -4.23 0.96 -6.28
C SER A 113 -5.59 1.24 -6.90
N VAL A 114 -5.60 1.48 -8.22
CA VAL A 114 -6.81 1.71 -9.03
C VAL A 114 -6.64 0.97 -10.35
N MET A 115 -7.62 0.15 -10.72
CA MET A 115 -7.67 -0.68 -11.91
C MET A 115 -8.52 0.00 -12.99
N LEU A 116 -7.87 0.54 -14.02
CA LEU A 116 -8.58 1.25 -15.09
C LEU A 116 -8.76 0.38 -16.34
N LEU A 117 -7.89 -0.62 -16.53
CA LEU A 117 -7.89 -1.48 -17.70
C LEU A 117 -7.83 -2.96 -17.31
N PRO A 118 -8.46 -3.87 -18.10
CA PRO A 118 -8.46 -5.30 -17.81
C PRO A 118 -7.11 -5.98 -18.08
N ARG A 119 -6.16 -5.29 -18.73
CA ARG A 119 -4.89 -5.87 -19.20
C ARG A 119 -4.09 -6.54 -18.08
N VAL A 120 -3.91 -5.88 -16.94
CA VAL A 120 -3.14 -6.44 -15.81
C VAL A 120 -3.83 -7.68 -15.25
N ALA A 121 -5.16 -7.65 -15.14
CA ALA A 121 -5.93 -8.82 -14.71
C ALA A 121 -5.74 -10.01 -15.66
N ALA A 122 -5.77 -9.77 -16.97
CA ALA A 122 -5.52 -10.82 -17.97
C ALA A 122 -4.09 -11.36 -17.87
N SER A 123 -3.08 -10.50 -17.71
CA SER A 123 -1.69 -10.93 -17.53
C SER A 123 -1.49 -11.77 -16.26
N PHE A 124 -2.13 -11.39 -15.14
CA PHE A 124 -2.05 -12.15 -13.90
C PHE A 124 -2.80 -13.48 -13.98
N ALA A 125 -3.93 -13.54 -14.70
CA ALA A 125 -4.63 -14.77 -14.97
C ALA A 125 -3.79 -15.74 -15.83
N LEU A 126 -3.15 -15.24 -16.88
CA LEU A 126 -2.21 -16.02 -17.70
C LEU A 126 -1.00 -16.52 -16.90
N ALA A 127 -0.55 -15.74 -15.92
CA ALA A 127 0.53 -16.13 -15.01
C ALA A 127 0.08 -17.09 -13.88
N GLY A 128 -1.20 -17.46 -13.82
CA GLY A 128 -1.75 -18.34 -12.79
C GLY A 128 -1.83 -17.72 -11.39
N MET A 129 -1.83 -16.39 -11.29
CA MET A 129 -1.84 -15.67 -10.00
C MET A 129 -3.25 -15.45 -9.45
N THR A 130 -4.27 -15.45 -10.31
CA THR A 130 -5.66 -15.12 -9.92
C THR A 130 -6.51 -16.35 -9.65
N SER A 131 -7.35 -16.26 -8.61
CA SER A 131 -8.37 -17.27 -8.30
C SER A 131 -9.43 -17.33 -9.40
N ALA A 132 -9.75 -18.53 -9.88
CA ALA A 132 -10.86 -18.75 -10.82
C ALA A 132 -12.23 -18.51 -10.16
N THR A 133 -12.29 -18.60 -8.83
CA THR A 133 -13.52 -18.39 -8.06
C THR A 133 -13.69 -16.95 -7.56
N GLY A 134 -12.73 -16.07 -7.88
CA GLY A 134 -12.80 -14.65 -7.59
C GLY A 134 -12.69 -14.31 -6.10
N ARG A 135 -12.02 -15.15 -5.30
CA ARG A 135 -11.83 -14.92 -3.85
C ARG A 135 -10.42 -15.28 -3.40
N CYS A 136 -9.83 -14.47 -2.52
CA CYS A 136 -8.61 -14.86 -1.81
C CYS A 136 -8.98 -15.83 -0.68
N ARG A 137 -8.95 -17.14 -0.93
CA ARG A 137 -9.25 -18.15 0.08
C ARG A 137 -8.07 -18.41 1.00
N THR A 138 -7.67 -17.36 1.71
CA THR A 138 -6.45 -17.32 2.53
C THR A 138 -6.48 -18.39 3.61
N PHE A 139 -5.45 -19.24 3.62
CA PHE A 139 -5.24 -20.39 4.50
C PHE A 139 -6.22 -21.56 4.32
N ASP A 140 -7.17 -21.46 3.38
CA ASP A 140 -8.16 -22.50 3.12
C ASP A 140 -7.60 -23.59 2.20
N ALA A 141 -8.11 -24.81 2.32
CA ALA A 141 -7.78 -25.92 1.45
C ALA A 141 -8.15 -25.66 -0.02
N GLY A 142 -9.15 -24.82 -0.26
CA GLY A 142 -9.57 -24.38 -1.59
C GLY A 142 -8.80 -23.18 -2.16
N ALA A 143 -7.70 -22.76 -1.54
CA ALA A 143 -6.82 -21.69 -2.01
C ALA A 143 -6.32 -21.94 -3.45
N ASP A 144 -6.74 -21.09 -4.40
CA ASP A 144 -6.47 -21.21 -5.83
C ASP A 144 -5.91 -19.92 -6.46
N GLY A 145 -5.55 -18.93 -5.66
CA GLY A 145 -5.00 -17.65 -6.11
C GLY A 145 -5.65 -16.44 -5.44
N MET A 146 -5.27 -15.25 -5.89
CA MET A 146 -5.81 -14.00 -5.38
C MET A 146 -6.97 -13.45 -6.24
N VAL A 147 -7.82 -12.62 -5.65
CA VAL A 147 -8.65 -11.66 -6.39
C VAL A 147 -8.06 -10.27 -6.22
N ARG A 148 -7.99 -9.49 -7.30
CA ARG A 148 -7.47 -8.11 -7.26
C ARG A 148 -8.50 -7.17 -6.63
N SER A 149 -8.04 -6.12 -5.96
CA SER A 149 -8.92 -5.07 -5.46
C SER A 149 -8.29 -3.68 -5.57
N GLU A 150 -9.14 -2.67 -5.51
CA GLU A 150 -8.72 -1.27 -5.44
C GLU A 150 -8.71 -0.84 -3.98
N ALA A 151 -7.75 0.01 -3.62
CA ALA A 151 -7.75 0.64 -2.32
C ALA A 151 -6.98 1.96 -2.34
N PHE A 152 -7.33 2.79 -1.37
CA PHE A 152 -6.57 3.95 -0.98
C PHE A 152 -6.45 3.94 0.53
N SER A 153 -5.24 4.11 1.05
CA SER A 153 -5.00 4.26 2.49
C SER A 153 -3.90 5.29 2.72
N CYS A 154 -4.07 6.10 3.75
CA CYS A 154 -3.10 7.11 4.17
C CYS A 154 -2.90 7.07 5.68
N ALA A 155 -1.68 7.38 6.09
CA ALA A 155 -1.30 7.60 7.48
C ALA A 155 -0.38 8.82 7.57
N VAL A 156 -0.43 9.51 8.70
CA VAL A 156 0.55 10.53 9.05
C VAL A 156 1.43 9.97 10.16
N LEU A 157 2.73 9.93 9.92
CA LEU A 157 3.73 9.56 10.92
C LEU A 157 4.34 10.84 11.48
N ALA A 158 4.55 10.86 12.79
CA ALA A 158 5.17 11.96 13.51
C ALA A 158 5.89 11.42 14.74
N SER A 159 6.92 12.15 15.18
CA SER A 159 7.62 11.84 16.44
C SER A 159 6.75 12.20 17.66
N GLY A 160 7.05 11.58 18.80
CA GLY A 160 6.37 11.84 20.08
C GLY A 160 5.20 10.89 20.40
N PRO A 161 4.38 11.22 21.41
CA PRO A 161 3.27 10.36 21.85
C PRO A 161 2.15 10.36 20.80
N GLN A 162 1.97 9.21 20.16
CA GLN A 162 0.95 8.98 19.13
C GLN A 162 -0.05 7.90 19.57
N ARG A 163 -1.19 7.80 18.85
CA ARG A 163 -2.20 6.76 19.05
C ARG A 163 -1.68 5.36 18.80
N PHE A 164 -0.85 5.23 17.78
CA PHE A 164 -0.15 3.99 17.46
C PHE A 164 1.32 4.32 17.30
N ALA A 165 2.16 3.48 17.87
CA ALA A 165 3.60 3.60 17.72
C ALA A 165 4.07 2.54 16.73
N VAL A 166 4.68 2.97 15.62
CA VAL A 166 5.45 2.06 14.76
C VAL A 166 6.71 1.70 15.54
N GLN A 167 6.77 0.49 16.08
CA GLN A 167 7.88 0.09 16.95
C GLN A 167 9.12 -0.22 16.11
N GLY A 168 8.94 -0.88 14.98
CA GLY A 168 10.03 -1.21 14.08
C GLY A 168 9.53 -1.75 12.74
N SER A 169 10.45 -1.90 11.80
CA SER A 169 10.16 -2.37 10.45
C SER A 169 11.40 -2.99 9.81
N SER A 170 11.20 -3.84 8.80
CA SER A 170 12.28 -4.35 7.97
C SER A 170 11.82 -4.46 6.52
N VAL A 171 12.74 -4.23 5.59
CA VAL A 171 12.59 -4.52 4.16
C VAL A 171 13.75 -5.42 3.73
N ARG A 172 13.47 -6.49 2.99
CA ARG A 172 14.45 -7.47 2.53
C ARG A 172 14.12 -7.97 1.12
N GLN A 173 15.00 -8.81 0.58
CA GLN A 173 14.81 -9.51 -0.69
C GLN A 173 14.77 -11.03 -0.42
N ASP A 174 13.88 -11.74 -1.11
CA ASP A 174 13.80 -13.21 -1.13
C ASP A 174 15.10 -13.90 -1.59
N GLY A 175 15.98 -13.20 -2.29
CA GLY A 175 17.19 -13.69 -2.92
C GLY A 175 16.89 -14.64 -4.08
N LYS A 176 17.74 -15.66 -4.22
CA LYS A 176 17.55 -16.74 -5.19
C LYS A 176 16.50 -17.72 -4.65
N SER A 177 15.35 -17.76 -5.32
CA SER A 177 14.23 -18.68 -5.06
C SER A 177 14.07 -19.72 -6.17
N ALA A 178 13.06 -20.59 -6.07
CA ALA A 178 12.74 -21.60 -7.08
C ALA A 178 12.35 -21.00 -8.45
N SER A 179 11.78 -19.80 -8.46
CA SER A 179 11.55 -18.96 -9.63
C SER A 179 11.60 -17.49 -9.20
N LEU A 180 11.59 -16.56 -10.16
CA LEU A 180 11.62 -15.11 -9.88
C LEU A 180 10.47 -14.66 -8.97
N THR A 181 9.31 -15.31 -9.07
CA THR A 181 8.08 -14.96 -8.33
C THR A 181 7.75 -15.93 -7.21
N ALA A 182 8.57 -16.95 -6.98
CA ALA A 182 8.36 -17.91 -5.90
C ALA A 182 8.79 -17.31 -4.55
N PRO A 183 7.93 -17.36 -3.51
CA PRO A 183 8.27 -16.83 -2.20
C PRO A 183 9.39 -17.65 -1.52
N ASN A 184 10.14 -17.01 -0.62
CA ASN A 184 11.20 -17.67 0.15
C ASN A 184 10.93 -17.64 1.66
N GLY A 185 10.51 -18.78 2.22
CA GLY A 185 10.20 -18.90 3.65
C GLY A 185 11.37 -18.55 4.57
N ARG A 186 12.61 -18.84 4.20
CA ARG A 186 13.79 -18.47 5.01
C ARG A 186 14.02 -16.97 5.01
N ALA A 187 13.82 -16.30 3.87
CA ALA A 187 13.91 -14.84 3.80
C ALA A 187 12.81 -14.18 4.64
N GLN A 188 11.60 -14.74 4.63
CA GLN A 188 10.49 -14.27 5.46
C GLN A 188 10.77 -14.47 6.97
N GLN A 189 11.36 -15.58 7.38
CA GLN A 189 11.79 -15.77 8.78
C GLN A 189 12.80 -14.70 9.22
N VAL A 190 13.80 -14.43 8.38
CA VAL A 190 14.83 -13.41 8.65
C VAL A 190 14.23 -12.01 8.68
N LEU A 191 13.26 -11.73 7.80
CA LEU A 191 12.50 -10.48 7.79
C LEU A 191 11.76 -10.26 9.11
N LEU A 192 10.98 -11.25 9.56
CA LEU A 192 10.20 -11.17 10.80
C LEU A 192 11.11 -10.92 12.02
N LYS A 193 12.19 -11.69 12.15
CA LYS A 193 13.17 -11.52 13.23
C LYS A 193 13.86 -10.16 13.19
N ALA A 194 14.21 -9.67 12.00
CA ALA A 194 14.83 -8.36 11.84
C ALA A 194 13.89 -7.21 12.21
N ALA A 195 12.61 -7.28 11.84
CA ALA A 195 11.63 -6.26 12.20
C ALA A 195 11.36 -6.23 13.72
N LEU A 196 11.35 -7.40 14.37
CA LEU A 196 11.26 -7.48 15.84
C LEU A 196 12.51 -6.94 16.53
N ALA A 197 13.70 -7.23 16.00
CA ALA A 197 14.94 -6.67 16.52
C ALA A 197 15.00 -5.15 16.38
N ASP A 198 14.61 -4.60 15.22
CA ASP A 198 14.47 -3.15 15.00
C ASP A 198 13.44 -2.53 15.95
N ALA A 199 12.41 -3.29 16.31
CA ALA A 199 11.39 -2.88 17.27
C ALA A 199 11.79 -3.01 18.75
N GLY A 200 12.92 -3.65 19.06
CA GLY A 200 13.26 -4.04 20.44
C GLY A 200 12.22 -4.98 21.08
N LEU A 201 11.56 -5.80 20.27
CA LEU A 201 10.50 -6.72 20.69
C LEU A 201 10.95 -8.17 20.64
N LEU A 202 10.41 -8.98 21.56
CA LEU A 202 10.46 -10.45 21.46
C LEU A 202 9.20 -10.97 20.76
N ALA A 203 9.29 -12.14 20.14
CA ALA A 203 8.17 -12.76 19.43
C ALA A 203 6.88 -12.93 20.25
N PRO A 204 6.92 -13.31 21.54
CA PRO A 204 5.72 -13.39 22.38
C PRO A 204 4.98 -12.05 22.55
N ALA A 205 5.64 -10.91 22.35
CA ALA A 205 5.03 -9.59 22.50
C ALA A 205 4.00 -9.25 21.41
N LEU A 206 3.98 -9.99 20.29
CA LEU A 206 2.97 -9.79 19.24
C LEU A 206 1.69 -10.58 19.56
N SER A 207 0.56 -9.93 19.75
CA SER A 207 -0.71 -10.63 19.98
C SER A 207 -1.40 -11.06 18.68
N CYS A 208 -1.16 -10.33 17.59
CA CYS A 208 -1.69 -10.66 16.28
C CYS A 208 -0.74 -10.35 15.12
N LEU A 209 -0.98 -11.03 14.01
CA LEU A 209 -0.30 -10.88 12.75
C LEU A 209 -1.32 -10.72 11.63
N GLU A 210 -1.22 -9.61 10.91
CA GLU A 210 -1.80 -9.43 9.59
C GLU A 210 -0.81 -9.93 8.55
N ALA A 211 -1.05 -11.15 8.07
CA ALA A 211 -0.23 -11.83 7.08
C ALA A 211 -0.34 -11.18 5.69
N HIS A 212 0.60 -11.49 4.82
CA HIS A 212 0.47 -11.24 3.40
C HIS A 212 -0.68 -12.06 2.82
N GLY A 213 -0.78 -13.35 3.11
CA GLY A 213 -1.94 -14.22 2.97
C GLY A 213 -2.75 -13.98 1.70
N THR A 214 -2.24 -14.43 0.56
CA THR A 214 -2.85 -14.19 -0.75
C THR A 214 -3.88 -15.23 -1.15
N GLY A 215 -4.01 -16.34 -0.40
CA GLY A 215 -4.90 -17.44 -0.81
C GLY A 215 -4.30 -18.26 -1.93
N THR A 216 -2.96 -18.37 -1.98
CA THR A 216 -2.26 -19.19 -2.97
C THR A 216 -1.88 -20.54 -2.36
N PRO A 217 -1.98 -21.64 -3.13
CA PRO A 217 -1.72 -22.98 -2.60
C PRO A 217 -0.26 -23.16 -2.14
N LEU A 218 0.68 -22.43 -2.77
CA LEU A 218 2.11 -22.47 -2.43
C LEU A 218 2.50 -21.41 -1.39
N GLY A 219 2.00 -20.17 -1.53
CA GLY A 219 2.45 -19.05 -0.71
C GLY A 219 1.95 -19.12 0.72
N ASP A 220 0.70 -19.52 0.94
CA ASP A 220 0.12 -19.57 2.29
C ASP A 220 0.85 -20.56 3.21
N PRO A 221 1.18 -21.81 2.81
CA PRO A 221 2.00 -22.70 3.63
C PRO A 221 3.41 -22.18 3.91
N ILE A 222 4.05 -21.54 2.92
CA ILE A 222 5.40 -20.98 3.07
C ILE A 222 5.40 -19.85 4.09
N GLU A 223 4.43 -18.95 4.01
CA GLU A 223 4.29 -17.85 4.96
C GLU A 223 4.00 -18.35 6.37
N VAL A 224 3.05 -19.27 6.53
CA VAL A 224 2.72 -19.79 7.86
C VAL A 224 3.88 -20.58 8.45
N GLY A 225 4.61 -21.35 7.65
CA GLY A 225 5.84 -22.01 8.09
C GLY A 225 6.93 -21.03 8.54
N ALA A 226 7.06 -19.88 7.85
CA ALA A 226 7.97 -18.82 8.26
C ALA A 226 7.54 -18.17 9.59
N VAL A 227 6.24 -17.93 9.76
CA VAL A 227 5.66 -17.42 11.01
C VAL A 227 5.89 -18.40 12.16
N ALA A 228 5.62 -19.68 11.95
CA ALA A 228 5.83 -20.72 12.96
C ALA A 228 7.27 -20.74 13.48
N ALA A 229 8.24 -20.74 12.56
CA ALA A 229 9.66 -20.77 12.91
C ALA A 229 10.21 -19.46 13.48
N ALA A 230 9.58 -18.32 13.22
CA ALA A 230 10.04 -17.02 13.68
C ALA A 230 9.34 -16.52 14.95
N LEU A 231 8.06 -16.85 15.13
CA LEU A 231 7.19 -16.21 16.11
C LEU A 231 6.55 -17.16 17.14
N LEU A 232 6.55 -18.48 16.92
CA LEU A 232 5.80 -19.42 17.75
C LEU A 232 6.66 -20.36 18.60
N SER A 233 7.95 -20.53 18.28
CA SER A 233 8.82 -21.50 18.97
C SER A 233 8.98 -21.24 20.47
N ASP A 234 8.99 -19.98 20.89
CA ASP A 234 9.21 -19.56 22.29
C ASP A 234 7.94 -19.02 22.96
N ARG A 235 6.76 -19.34 22.40
CA ARG A 235 5.46 -18.83 22.87
C ARG A 235 4.79 -19.83 23.81
N GLY A 236 4.21 -19.35 24.91
CA GLY A 236 3.39 -20.14 25.82
C GLY A 236 2.02 -20.49 25.24
N GLN A 237 1.44 -21.63 25.66
CA GLN A 237 0.17 -22.12 25.11
C GLN A 237 -1.05 -21.25 25.46
N GLU A 238 -0.97 -20.45 26.52
CA GLU A 238 -2.08 -19.61 27.01
C GLU A 238 -2.27 -18.32 26.21
N GLU A 239 -1.29 -17.94 25.39
CA GLU A 239 -1.32 -16.72 24.58
C GLU A 239 -1.06 -17.08 23.12
N PRO A 240 -2.05 -17.59 22.36
CA PRO A 240 -1.84 -17.92 20.96
C PRO A 240 -1.64 -16.67 20.10
N LEU A 241 -0.76 -16.74 19.10
CA LEU A 241 -0.66 -15.70 18.08
C LEU A 241 -1.87 -15.77 17.15
N LEU A 242 -2.66 -14.70 17.08
CA LEU A 242 -3.73 -14.62 16.10
C LEU A 242 -3.18 -14.26 14.72
N ILE A 243 -3.36 -15.13 13.72
CA ILE A 243 -2.95 -14.91 12.34
C ILE A 243 -4.20 -14.65 11.49
N SER A 244 -4.15 -13.63 10.64
CA SER A 244 -5.28 -13.26 9.76
C SER A 244 -4.79 -12.50 8.52
N SER A 245 -5.67 -12.30 7.54
CA SER A 245 -5.40 -11.50 6.34
C SER A 245 -6.70 -10.85 5.86
N MET A 246 -6.69 -9.53 5.72
CA MET A 246 -7.80 -8.74 5.21
C MET A 246 -8.09 -9.05 3.73
N LYS A 247 -7.17 -9.71 3.02
CA LYS A 247 -7.37 -10.10 1.61
C LYS A 247 -8.52 -11.09 1.46
N ALA A 248 -8.80 -11.91 2.47
CA ALA A 248 -9.97 -12.77 2.50
C ALA A 248 -11.30 -11.97 2.45
N ASN A 249 -11.29 -10.73 2.92
CA ASN A 249 -12.49 -9.89 3.04
C ASN A 249 -12.61 -8.93 1.85
N LEU A 250 -11.51 -8.33 1.41
CA LEU A 250 -11.51 -7.24 0.42
C LEU A 250 -10.70 -7.53 -0.84
N GLY A 251 -10.11 -8.70 -0.98
CA GLY A 251 -9.18 -9.00 -2.06
C GLY A 251 -7.80 -8.35 -1.87
N HIS A 252 -6.93 -8.56 -2.85
CA HIS A 252 -5.57 -8.07 -2.86
C HIS A 252 -5.46 -6.69 -3.51
N ALA A 253 -5.24 -5.67 -2.66
CA ALA A 253 -5.11 -4.27 -3.09
C ALA A 253 -3.73 -3.89 -3.67
N GLU A 254 -2.98 -4.86 -4.20
CA GLU A 254 -1.71 -4.66 -4.92
C GLU A 254 -0.74 -3.69 -4.20
N PRO A 255 -0.23 -2.56 -4.76
CA PRO A 255 0.74 -1.73 -4.02
C PRO A 255 0.16 -1.09 -2.75
N ALA A 256 -1.17 -1.01 -2.62
CA ALA A 256 -1.85 -0.51 -1.42
C ALA A 256 -2.07 -1.59 -0.34
N ALA A 257 -1.82 -2.87 -0.64
CA ALA A 257 -2.17 -3.99 0.24
C ALA A 257 -1.55 -3.89 1.63
N GLY A 258 -0.29 -3.43 1.71
CA GLY A 258 0.40 -3.18 2.97
C GLY A 258 -0.30 -2.14 3.86
N ALA A 259 -0.73 -1.03 3.27
CA ALA A 259 -1.41 0.04 4.01
C ALA A 259 -2.84 -0.35 4.44
N VAL A 260 -3.52 -1.20 3.67
CA VAL A 260 -4.81 -1.80 4.07
C VAL A 260 -4.60 -2.72 5.28
N GLY A 261 -3.55 -3.55 5.25
CA GLY A 261 -3.18 -4.42 6.37
C GLY A 261 -2.83 -3.64 7.64
N LEU A 262 -2.06 -2.55 7.52
CA LEU A 262 -1.76 -1.64 8.63
C LEU A 262 -3.00 -0.97 9.20
N LEU A 263 -3.91 -0.48 8.35
CA LEU A 263 -5.16 0.11 8.80
C LEU A 263 -6.01 -0.90 9.57
N LYS A 264 -6.14 -2.14 9.05
CA LYS A 264 -6.84 -3.21 9.75
C LYS A 264 -6.16 -3.58 11.06
N LEU A 265 -4.82 -3.66 11.09
CA LEU A 265 -4.09 -3.96 12.33
C LEU A 265 -4.34 -2.86 13.38
N ALA A 266 -4.22 -1.58 12.99
CA ALA A 266 -4.50 -0.46 13.87
C ALA A 266 -5.93 -0.50 14.41
N ALA A 267 -6.92 -0.77 13.55
CA ALA A 267 -8.31 -0.93 13.98
C ALA A 267 -8.47 -2.10 14.96
N THR A 268 -7.86 -3.26 14.67
CA THR A 268 -7.90 -4.44 15.52
C THR A 268 -7.29 -4.20 16.89
N LEU A 269 -6.11 -3.57 16.97
CA LEU A 269 -5.47 -3.23 18.24
C LEU A 269 -6.28 -2.17 19.00
N GLY A 270 -6.82 -1.17 18.31
CA GLY A 270 -7.57 -0.07 18.93
C GLY A 270 -8.94 -0.47 19.48
N VAL A 271 -9.55 -1.54 18.99
CA VAL A 271 -10.84 -2.09 19.51
C VAL A 271 -10.69 -3.47 20.15
N ALA A 272 -9.44 -3.93 20.33
CA ALA A 272 -9.08 -5.25 20.86
C ALA A 272 -9.78 -6.46 20.19
N THR A 273 -10.31 -6.31 18.98
CA THR A 273 -11.08 -7.35 18.29
C THR A 273 -10.62 -7.48 16.84
N ALA A 274 -10.34 -8.72 16.42
CA ALA A 274 -10.01 -9.02 15.04
C ALA A 274 -11.24 -9.50 14.25
N PRO A 275 -11.40 -9.06 12.99
CA PRO A 275 -12.44 -9.58 12.12
C PRO A 275 -12.13 -11.03 11.71
N PRO A 276 -13.15 -11.79 11.29
CA PRO A 276 -12.96 -13.15 10.79
C PRO A 276 -12.21 -13.16 9.45
N ASN A 277 -11.43 -14.21 9.22
CA ASN A 277 -11.02 -14.61 7.88
C ASN A 277 -12.26 -15.12 7.13
N ALA A 278 -12.84 -14.26 6.29
CA ALA A 278 -14.14 -14.49 5.67
C ALA A 278 -14.19 -15.73 4.75
N GLN A 279 -13.04 -16.22 4.26
CA GLN A 279 -12.97 -17.31 3.28
C GLN A 279 -12.48 -18.64 3.84
N LEU A 280 -12.03 -18.69 5.09
CA LEU A 280 -11.57 -19.93 5.70
C LEU A 280 -12.77 -20.80 6.11
N ARG A 281 -12.82 -22.02 5.60
CA ARG A 281 -13.85 -23.06 5.85
C ARG A 281 -13.22 -24.38 6.22
N VAL A 282 -12.19 -24.79 5.48
CA VAL A 282 -11.41 -26.00 5.72
C VAL A 282 -9.95 -25.60 5.69
N LEU A 283 -9.22 -25.82 6.78
CA LEU A 283 -7.82 -25.42 6.86
C LEU A 283 -6.97 -26.20 5.84
N ASN A 284 -6.12 -25.49 5.11
CA ASN A 284 -5.16 -26.11 4.21
C ASN A 284 -4.28 -27.12 4.99
N PRO A 285 -4.17 -28.40 4.56
CA PRO A 285 -3.39 -29.42 5.28
C PRO A 285 -1.93 -29.04 5.55
N HIS A 286 -1.29 -28.30 4.63
CA HIS A 286 0.10 -27.86 4.82
C HIS A 286 0.21 -26.71 5.83
N VAL A 287 -0.78 -25.81 5.85
CA VAL A 287 -0.90 -24.77 6.89
C VAL A 287 -1.16 -25.43 8.25
N ASN A 288 -2.06 -26.40 8.32
CA ASN A 288 -2.35 -27.17 9.53
C ASN A 288 -1.10 -27.89 10.05
N ALA A 289 -0.34 -28.54 9.17
CA ALA A 289 0.90 -29.21 9.52
C ALA A 289 1.94 -28.22 10.10
N ALA A 290 2.06 -27.02 9.51
CA ALA A 290 2.98 -25.99 9.98
C ALA A 290 2.62 -25.42 11.37
N LEU A 291 1.34 -25.47 11.77
CA LEU A 291 0.85 -24.96 13.06
C LEU A 291 0.61 -26.05 14.10
N SER A 292 0.74 -27.33 13.75
CA SER A 292 0.37 -28.44 14.62
C SER A 292 1.16 -28.40 15.93
N GLY A 293 0.45 -28.33 17.07
CA GLY A 293 1.05 -28.25 18.41
C GLY A 293 1.60 -26.87 18.79
N LEU A 294 1.49 -25.86 17.91
CA LEU A 294 1.96 -24.50 18.17
C LEU A 294 0.82 -23.59 18.64
N PRO A 295 1.11 -22.61 19.51
CA PRO A 295 0.12 -21.66 20.01
C PRO A 295 -0.21 -20.58 18.97
N ALA A 296 -1.05 -20.95 18.00
CA ALA A 296 -1.56 -20.05 16.99
C ALA A 296 -3.07 -20.24 16.76
N SER A 297 -3.74 -19.16 16.37
CA SER A 297 -5.15 -19.16 16.04
C SER A 297 -5.39 -18.51 14.69
N LEU A 298 -6.28 -19.10 13.90
CA LEU A 298 -6.78 -18.58 12.63
C LEU A 298 -8.28 -18.38 12.78
N SER A 299 -8.72 -17.15 13.02
CA SER A 299 -10.11 -16.93 13.40
C SER A 299 -11.06 -16.90 12.21
N VAL A 300 -12.13 -17.71 12.30
CA VAL A 300 -13.28 -17.71 11.38
C VAL A 300 -14.47 -16.92 11.92
N GLN A 301 -14.35 -16.38 13.14
CA GLN A 301 -15.32 -15.51 13.80
C GLN A 301 -14.62 -14.25 14.33
N PRO A 302 -15.34 -13.18 14.71
CA PRO A 302 -14.74 -12.11 15.49
C PRO A 302 -14.11 -12.67 16.78
N CYS A 303 -12.88 -12.29 17.09
CA CYS A 303 -12.17 -12.78 18.28
C CYS A 303 -11.41 -11.64 18.98
N SER A 304 -11.31 -11.76 20.31
CA SER A 304 -10.53 -10.81 21.10
C SER A 304 -9.04 -11.02 20.85
N VAL A 305 -8.28 -9.93 20.69
CA VAL A 305 -6.83 -9.94 20.47
C VAL A 305 -6.05 -9.65 21.74
N CYS A 306 -6.67 -8.95 22.69
CA CYS A 306 -6.04 -8.58 23.94
C CYS A 306 -7.09 -8.26 25.00
N SER A 307 -6.67 -8.17 26.26
CA SER A 307 -7.52 -7.60 27.31
C SER A 307 -7.75 -6.11 27.03
N LEU A 308 -8.99 -5.64 27.26
CA LEU A 308 -9.33 -4.22 27.28
C LEU A 308 -9.07 -3.57 28.66
N ASP A 309 -8.52 -4.32 29.61
CA ASP A 309 -8.13 -3.80 30.90
C ASP A 309 -7.10 -2.67 30.74
N PRO A 310 -7.35 -1.43 31.22
CA PRO A 310 -6.41 -0.31 31.15
C PRO A 310 -5.07 -0.58 31.86
N THR A 311 -5.04 -1.57 32.76
CA THR A 311 -3.81 -2.01 33.45
C THR A 311 -3.04 -3.08 32.68
N ALA A 312 -3.61 -3.60 31.58
CA ALA A 312 -2.94 -4.58 30.74
C ALA A 312 -1.73 -3.97 30.01
N PRO A 313 -0.68 -4.77 29.74
CA PRO A 313 0.47 -4.35 28.96
C PRO A 313 0.07 -3.81 27.58
N ALA A 314 0.87 -2.90 27.04
CA ALA A 314 0.68 -2.41 25.67
C ALA A 314 0.71 -3.57 24.67
N VAL A 315 -0.20 -3.52 23.69
CA VAL A 315 -0.43 -4.65 22.77
C VAL A 315 0.24 -4.34 21.45
N ALA A 316 1.01 -5.28 20.93
CA ALA A 316 1.67 -5.15 19.63
C ALA A 316 1.12 -6.16 18.62
N GLY A 317 1.23 -5.82 17.34
CA GLY A 317 0.99 -6.75 16.25
C GLY A 317 1.88 -6.44 15.05
N GLY A 318 1.92 -7.36 14.11
CA GLY A 318 2.74 -7.25 12.90
C GLY A 318 1.90 -7.19 11.63
N VAL A 319 2.42 -6.56 10.57
CA VAL A 319 1.87 -6.63 9.21
C VAL A 319 2.96 -7.05 8.24
N SER A 320 2.69 -8.08 7.45
CA SER A 320 3.57 -8.57 6.37
C SER A 320 3.01 -8.21 4.99
N SER A 321 3.88 -7.84 4.06
CA SER A 321 3.53 -7.78 2.63
C SER A 321 4.71 -8.17 1.75
N PHE A 322 4.48 -9.10 0.83
CA PHE A 322 5.52 -9.72 0.00
C PHE A 322 5.27 -9.41 -1.47
N GLY A 323 6.17 -8.64 -2.09
CA GLY A 323 6.08 -8.33 -3.52
C GLY A 323 6.52 -9.52 -4.37
N TYR A 324 5.82 -9.79 -5.47
CA TYR A 324 6.19 -10.87 -6.39
C TYR A 324 7.55 -10.63 -7.10
N SER A 325 8.12 -9.43 -6.97
CA SER A 325 9.50 -9.12 -7.37
C SER A 325 10.56 -9.63 -6.38
N GLY A 326 10.13 -10.23 -5.26
CA GLY A 326 10.97 -10.70 -4.17
C GLY A 326 11.26 -9.66 -3.09
N THR A 327 10.79 -8.41 -3.23
CA THR A 327 10.93 -7.41 -2.15
C THR A 327 9.86 -7.61 -1.09
N ILE A 328 10.27 -7.97 0.12
CA ILE A 328 9.41 -8.33 1.24
C ILE A 328 9.55 -7.30 2.37
N ALA A 329 8.45 -6.98 3.05
CA ALA A 329 8.42 -5.99 4.10
C ALA A 329 7.56 -6.42 5.29
N HIS A 330 7.98 -6.03 6.49
CA HIS A 330 7.23 -6.25 7.73
C HIS A 330 7.28 -5.00 8.62
N VAL A 331 6.17 -4.67 9.27
CA VAL A 331 6.06 -3.53 10.19
C VAL A 331 5.40 -3.99 11.49
N ALA A 332 6.00 -3.64 12.63
CA ALA A 332 5.45 -3.87 13.96
C ALA A 332 4.78 -2.58 14.48
N LEU A 333 3.53 -2.71 14.92
CA LEU A 333 2.72 -1.61 15.45
C LEU A 333 2.32 -1.92 16.89
N ARG A 334 2.36 -0.92 17.77
CA ARG A 334 1.91 -1.02 19.16
C ARG A 334 0.81 -0.02 19.45
N TYR A 335 -0.19 -0.45 20.21
CA TYR A 335 -1.23 0.39 20.78
C TYR A 335 -0.98 0.60 22.29
N PRO A 336 -0.80 1.85 22.77
CA PRO A 336 -0.71 2.16 24.18
C PRO A 336 -2.10 2.08 24.82
N THR A 337 -2.30 1.14 25.76
CA THR A 337 -3.57 0.87 26.46
C THR A 337 -4.12 2.06 27.26
N SER A 338 -3.29 3.07 27.56
CA SER A 338 -3.68 4.29 28.29
C SER A 338 -4.47 5.31 27.46
N GLN A 339 -4.67 5.08 26.15
CA GLN A 339 -5.36 6.03 25.29
C GLN A 339 -6.80 5.61 25.01
N ARG A 340 -7.76 6.53 25.25
CA ARG A 340 -9.18 6.36 24.92
C ARG A 340 -9.37 6.36 23.39
N PRO A 341 -10.32 5.61 22.81
CA PRO A 341 -10.61 5.72 21.38
C PRO A 341 -10.96 7.16 20.99
N LEU A 342 -10.25 7.71 20.01
CA LEU A 342 -10.58 9.02 19.42
C LEU A 342 -11.91 8.91 18.68
N GLN A 343 -12.89 9.74 19.08
CA GLN A 343 -13.91 10.22 18.15
C GLN A 343 -13.23 11.22 17.21
N VAL A 344 -13.09 10.85 15.95
CA VAL A 344 -12.58 11.76 14.92
C VAL A 344 -13.77 12.55 14.38
N ASP A 345 -14.14 13.63 15.06
CA ASP A 345 -15.07 14.62 14.52
C ASP A 345 -14.29 15.60 13.63
N VAL A 346 -13.91 15.12 12.45
CA VAL A 346 -13.32 15.99 11.42
C VAL A 346 -14.41 16.33 10.43
N PRO A 347 -14.78 17.62 10.26
CA PRO A 347 -15.79 18.01 9.31
C PRO A 347 -15.34 17.60 7.89
N PRO A 348 -16.26 17.11 7.05
CA PRO A 348 -15.91 16.69 5.69
C PRO A 348 -15.35 17.88 4.92
N LEU A 349 -14.22 17.67 4.23
CA LEU A 349 -13.62 18.68 3.38
C LEU A 349 -14.42 18.81 2.07
N GLY A 350 -14.77 20.05 1.72
CA GLY A 350 -15.33 20.39 0.41
C GLY A 350 -14.22 20.74 -0.58
N TYR A 351 -14.24 20.12 -1.76
CA TYR A 351 -13.28 20.41 -2.83
C TYR A 351 -13.93 21.22 -3.95
N SER A 352 -13.35 22.36 -4.28
CA SER A 352 -13.72 23.13 -5.48
C SER A 352 -12.84 22.71 -6.65
N ARG A 353 -13.42 21.99 -7.61
CA ARG A 353 -12.67 21.49 -8.78
C ARG A 353 -12.59 22.56 -9.86
N LYS A 354 -11.39 23.02 -10.20
CA LYS A 354 -11.15 23.87 -11.37
C LYS A 354 -10.73 23.02 -12.57
N SER A 355 -11.22 23.40 -13.75
CA SER A 355 -10.87 22.75 -15.01
C SER A 355 -10.15 23.74 -15.90
N TYR A 356 -9.05 23.31 -16.50
CA TYR A 356 -8.28 24.09 -17.45
C TYR A 356 -8.42 23.48 -18.84
N ASN A 357 -8.63 24.32 -19.85
CA ASN A 357 -8.72 23.85 -21.22
C ASN A 357 -7.36 23.35 -21.69
N TRP A 358 -7.36 22.22 -22.41
CA TRP A 358 -6.20 21.82 -23.19
C TRP A 358 -6.14 22.67 -24.46
N LEU A 359 -4.96 23.22 -24.72
CA LEU A 359 -4.61 23.77 -26.03
C LEU A 359 -3.72 22.73 -26.74
N PRO A 360 -3.99 22.40 -28.02
CA PRO A 360 -3.04 21.62 -28.80
C PRO A 360 -1.68 22.31 -28.75
N PRO A 361 -0.58 21.55 -28.67
CA PRO A 361 0.74 22.15 -28.80
C PRO A 361 0.75 23.00 -30.09
N PRO A 362 1.35 24.20 -30.07
CA PRO A 362 1.48 24.98 -31.29
C PRO A 362 2.11 24.09 -32.37
N PRO A 363 1.66 24.18 -33.64
CA PRO A 363 2.26 23.41 -34.71
C PRO A 363 3.77 23.59 -34.66
N ALA A 364 4.52 22.48 -34.75
CA ALA A 364 5.96 22.50 -34.63
C ALA A 364 6.55 23.60 -35.51
N VAL A 365 7.23 24.57 -34.90
CA VAL A 365 7.93 25.62 -35.63
C VAL A 365 9.08 24.95 -36.38
N GLY A 366 8.91 24.78 -37.68
CA GLY A 366 9.97 24.47 -38.63
C GLY A 366 10.68 23.13 -38.43
N ALA A 367 10.08 22.03 -38.91
CA ALA A 367 10.88 20.96 -39.50
C ALA A 367 11.43 21.42 -40.87
N ALA A 368 12.30 22.43 -40.86
CA ALA A 368 13.21 22.72 -41.95
C ALA A 368 14.46 21.85 -41.81
N SER A 369 14.26 20.54 -41.89
CA SER A 369 15.26 19.58 -42.35
C SER A 369 14.54 18.36 -42.88
N ARG A 370 13.84 18.51 -44.02
CA ARG A 370 13.60 17.36 -44.87
C ARG A 370 14.91 17.07 -45.60
N LEU A 371 15.52 15.94 -45.29
CA LEU A 371 16.14 15.12 -46.33
C LEU A 371 15.14 15.06 -47.49
N ALA A 372 15.62 15.52 -48.65
CA ALA A 372 14.84 16.04 -49.77
C ALA A 372 13.71 15.14 -50.26
N LEU A 373 12.70 15.76 -50.90
CA LEU A 373 12.13 15.35 -52.20
C LEU A 373 11.09 16.40 -52.67
N GLY A 374 11.43 17.15 -53.72
CA GLY A 374 10.53 17.80 -54.70
C GLY A 374 9.81 19.12 -54.31
N PRO A 375 9.73 20.14 -55.20
CA PRO A 375 9.15 21.45 -54.88
C PRO A 375 7.62 21.42 -54.82
N PHE A 376 7.05 22.13 -53.84
CA PHE A 376 5.61 22.29 -53.64
C PHE A 376 5.19 23.72 -54.04
N ASP A 377 4.16 23.80 -54.87
CA ASP A 377 3.54 25.03 -55.37
C ASP A 377 2.71 25.71 -54.26
N ALA A 378 2.77 27.04 -54.21
CA ALA A 378 2.28 27.85 -53.10
C ALA A 378 0.96 28.56 -53.46
N LYS A 379 -0.18 28.00 -53.05
CA LYS A 379 -1.43 28.74 -52.79
C LYS A 379 -2.52 27.86 -52.14
N ALA A 380 -3.32 28.51 -51.28
CA ALA A 380 -4.58 28.08 -50.65
C ALA A 380 -4.48 27.26 -49.34
N LEU A 381 -5.24 27.48 -48.24
CA LEU A 381 -6.19 28.52 -47.79
C LEU A 381 -6.55 28.19 -46.30
N SER A 382 -6.80 29.25 -45.52
CA SER A 382 -7.50 29.42 -44.22
C SER A 382 -8.37 28.32 -43.52
N LEU A 383 -8.20 28.24 -42.17
CA LEU A 383 -9.09 28.03 -40.95
C LEU A 383 -10.59 27.59 -41.09
N PRO A 384 -11.39 27.21 -40.03
CA PRO A 384 -11.20 26.95 -38.56
C PRO A 384 -11.99 25.73 -37.96
N ASN A 385 -12.02 25.60 -36.61
CA ASN A 385 -12.91 24.81 -35.69
C ASN A 385 -12.41 23.40 -35.28
N GLY A 386 -12.33 22.96 -34.02
CA GLY A 386 -12.81 23.42 -32.71
C GLY A 386 -13.60 22.29 -31.99
N ARG A 387 -13.02 21.61 -30.99
CA ARG A 387 -13.69 20.83 -29.92
C ARG A 387 -12.67 20.28 -28.89
N ALA A 388 -12.90 20.54 -27.60
CA ALA A 388 -12.05 20.13 -26.47
C ALA A 388 -12.83 19.26 -25.46
N GLY A 389 -12.14 18.33 -24.79
CA GLY A 389 -12.66 17.53 -23.66
C GLY A 389 -11.83 17.80 -22.40
N SER A 390 -12.45 17.70 -21.22
CA SER A 390 -11.91 18.14 -19.93
C SER A 390 -11.29 17.00 -19.09
N LEU A 391 -10.26 17.32 -18.30
CA LEU A 391 -9.68 16.48 -17.24
C LEU A 391 -9.40 17.33 -15.99
N HIS A 392 -9.59 16.74 -14.81
CA HIS A 392 -9.67 17.43 -13.52
C HIS A 392 -8.36 17.41 -12.71
N PHE A 393 -8.06 18.51 -12.01
CA PHE A 393 -7.10 18.59 -10.90
C PHE A 393 -7.74 19.30 -9.68
N LEU A 394 -7.15 19.10 -8.51
CA LEU A 394 -7.68 19.52 -7.21
C LEU A 394 -6.91 20.71 -6.66
N GLU A 395 -7.64 21.68 -6.12
CA GLU A 395 -7.08 22.84 -5.41
C GLU A 395 -7.27 22.71 -3.91
#